data_AF-A0A0S8AZ80-F1
#
_entry.id   AF-A0A0S8AZ80-F1
#
_cell.length_a   1.000
_cell.length_b   1.000
_cell.length_c   1.000
_cell.angle_alpha   90.00
_cell.angle_beta   90.00
_cell.angle_gamma   90.00
#
_symmetry.space_group_name_H-M   'P 1'
#
loop_
_entity.id
_entity.type
_entity.pdbx_description
1 polymer ?
#
loop_
_entity_poly.entity_id
_entity_poly.type
_entity_poly.pdbx_seq_one_letter_code
_entity_poly.pdbx_strand_id
1 'polypeptide(L)'
;MSSENKITTGYNTAIPAKIMTPDLVETRVGTLEFFDGIPTRETAALVYDNLDFLRGVEAFLNGVPAASVEGLRLGAAELGAKECHQAIVFDDLMDSNPLWLTGNTDTVYCTFFLDLKKDGPTVVEIPAGAGPGTVDDAYFRFVIDMGAPGPDRGKGGKYLLLPPDYEGDVPEGYFTAKSPSWVNWVALRGFLVDGKPDAASKMWREGLRVYPLAKAANPPAMEFFNGSRSVANTIHANNFEFYEELHTVID
;
A
#
# COMPACT_ATOMS: atom_id res chain seq x y z
N MET A 1 16.68 53.09 31.90
CA MET A 1 16.98 51.92 32.74
C MET A 1 16.05 50.82 32.28
N SER A 2 16.58 49.81 31.58
CA SER A 2 15.76 48.72 31.03
C SER A 2 15.05 47.97 32.15
N SER A 3 13.84 47.51 31.90
CA SER A 3 12.97 46.74 32.80
C SER A 3 13.55 45.36 33.20
N GLU A 4 14.81 45.08 32.90
CA GLU A 4 15.44 43.76 33.00
C GLU A 4 15.94 43.38 34.40
N ASN A 5 15.87 44.29 35.40
CA ASN A 5 16.45 44.07 36.74
C ASN A 5 15.41 43.96 37.87
N LYS A 6 14.12 43.78 37.58
CA LYS A 6 13.13 43.54 38.65
C LYS A 6 13.21 42.08 39.10
N ILE A 7 13.48 41.84 40.38
CA ILE A 7 13.47 40.50 40.98
C ILE A 7 12.07 39.89 40.78
N THR A 8 12.02 38.69 40.21
CA THR A 8 10.77 37.94 39.98
C THR A 8 10.12 37.61 41.32
N THR A 9 8.82 37.83 41.45
CA THR A 9 8.06 37.54 42.68
C THR A 9 8.31 36.08 43.13
N GLY A 10 8.76 35.89 44.37
CA GLY A 10 9.07 34.56 44.92
C GLY A 10 10.51 34.06 44.74
N TYR A 11 11.39 34.85 44.09
CA TYR A 11 12.78 34.47 43.81
C TYR A 11 13.80 35.41 44.44
N ASN A 12 15.03 34.91 44.64
CA ASN A 12 16.17 35.70 45.14
C ASN A 12 16.92 36.44 44.02
N THR A 13 16.57 36.21 42.76
CA THR A 13 17.24 36.79 41.58
C THR A 13 16.19 36.99 40.47
N ALA A 14 16.41 37.99 39.61
CA ALA A 14 15.58 38.17 38.42
C ALA A 14 15.69 36.93 37.53
N ILE A 15 14.55 36.30 37.24
CA ILE A 15 14.46 35.14 36.34
C ILE A 15 14.21 35.65 34.92
N PRO A 16 15.02 35.27 33.92
CA PRO A 16 14.77 35.66 32.53
C PRO A 16 13.39 35.20 32.07
N ALA A 17 12.57 36.10 31.53
CA ALA A 17 11.21 35.77 31.08
C ALA A 17 11.19 34.62 30.06
N LYS A 18 12.22 34.49 29.21
CA LYS A 18 12.36 33.40 28.21
C LYS A 18 12.46 31.99 28.79
N ILE A 19 12.76 31.84 30.09
CA ILE A 19 12.82 30.54 30.77
C ILE A 19 11.66 30.32 31.74
N MET A 20 10.70 31.25 31.79
CA MET A 20 9.48 31.10 32.57
C MET A 20 8.37 30.54 31.68
N THR A 21 7.53 29.68 32.25
CA THR A 21 6.25 29.29 31.65
C THR A 21 5.22 30.33 32.07
N PRO A 22 4.58 31.06 31.14
CA PRO A 22 3.47 31.94 31.47
C PRO A 22 2.29 31.15 32.03
N ASP A 23 1.56 31.72 33.00
CA ASP A 23 0.34 31.10 33.55
C ASP A 23 -0.75 30.92 32.50
N LEU A 24 -0.76 31.76 31.45
CA LEU A 24 -1.69 31.72 30.34
C LEU A 24 -0.94 31.83 29.01
N VAL A 25 -1.22 30.92 28.09
CA VAL A 25 -0.71 30.95 26.71
C VAL A 25 -1.86 30.81 25.73
N GLU A 26 -2.14 31.85 24.96
CA GLU A 26 -3.15 31.79 23.89
C GLU A 26 -2.60 31.02 22.69
N THR A 27 -3.36 30.01 22.23
CA THR A 27 -2.98 29.19 21.07
C THR A 27 -4.18 28.95 20.15
N ARG A 28 -3.92 28.40 18.97
CA ARG A 28 -4.98 28.04 18.01
C ARG A 28 -5.95 26.94 18.51
N VAL A 29 -5.56 26.17 19.52
CA VAL A 29 -6.41 25.10 20.09
C VAL A 29 -7.14 25.55 21.36
N GLY A 30 -6.95 26.80 21.77
CA GLY A 30 -7.47 27.36 23.01
C GLY A 30 -6.37 27.96 23.88
N THR A 31 -6.79 28.51 25.02
CA THR A 31 -5.88 29.04 26.03
C THR A 31 -5.34 27.90 26.88
N LEU A 32 -4.02 27.81 27.01
CA LEU A 32 -3.35 26.86 27.88
C LEU A 32 -3.08 27.52 29.23
N GLU A 33 -3.48 26.87 30.32
CA GLU A 33 -3.37 27.37 31.68
C GLU A 33 -2.36 26.56 32.49
N PHE A 34 -1.51 27.26 33.22
CA PHE A 34 -0.46 26.68 34.05
C PHE A 34 -0.49 27.25 35.46
N PHE A 35 -0.15 26.42 36.43
CA PHE A 35 0.11 26.81 37.80
C PHE A 35 1.51 26.33 38.19
N ASP A 36 2.41 27.26 38.53
CA ASP A 36 3.83 26.97 38.79
C ASP A 36 4.50 26.18 37.64
N GLY A 37 4.10 26.46 36.40
CA GLY A 37 4.58 25.78 35.20
C GLY A 37 4.00 24.38 34.96
N ILE A 38 3.11 23.90 35.83
CA ILE A 38 2.38 22.64 35.66
C ILE A 38 1.07 22.92 34.91
N PRO A 39 0.74 22.20 33.83
CA PRO A 39 -0.53 22.38 33.14
C PRO A 39 -1.71 21.99 34.05
N THR A 40 -2.82 22.70 33.94
CA THR A 40 -4.09 22.24 34.51
C THR A 40 -4.51 20.90 33.88
N ARG A 41 -5.45 20.17 34.52
CA ARG A 41 -5.94 18.89 33.95
C ARG A 41 -6.62 19.12 32.60
N GLU A 42 -7.33 20.22 32.48
CA GLU A 42 -8.03 20.66 31.29
C GLU A 42 -7.02 21.00 30.17
N THR A 43 -5.94 21.70 30.50
CA THR A 43 -4.84 21.99 29.57
C THR A 43 -4.15 20.71 29.09
N ALA A 44 -3.85 19.79 30.02
CA ALA A 44 -3.23 18.52 29.66
C ALA A 44 -4.14 17.70 28.72
N ALA A 45 -5.42 17.59 29.04
CA ALA A 45 -6.40 16.91 28.19
C ALA A 45 -6.51 17.56 26.80
N LEU A 46 -6.59 18.89 26.74
CA LEU A 46 -6.65 19.64 25.47
C LEU A 46 -5.41 19.40 24.60
N VAL A 47 -4.21 19.41 25.19
CA VAL A 47 -2.97 19.18 24.43
C VAL A 47 -2.87 17.74 23.94
N TYR A 48 -3.27 16.76 24.74
CA TYR A 48 -3.31 15.35 24.31
C TYR A 48 -4.35 15.12 23.21
N ASP A 49 -5.54 15.68 23.33
CA ASP A 49 -6.58 15.60 22.30
C ASP A 49 -6.10 16.20 20.96
N ASN A 50 -5.47 17.38 21.00
CA ASN A 50 -4.86 17.96 19.81
C ASN A 50 -3.68 17.12 19.27
N LEU A 51 -2.89 16.48 20.14
CA LEU A 51 -1.80 15.59 19.70
C LEU A 51 -2.36 14.36 18.96
N ASP A 52 -3.43 13.77 19.47
CA ASP A 52 -4.10 12.64 18.83
C ASP A 52 -4.74 13.04 17.50
N PHE A 53 -5.35 14.23 17.42
CA PHE A 53 -5.84 14.80 16.17
C PHE A 53 -4.71 14.97 15.13
N LEU A 54 -3.58 15.55 15.52
CA LEU A 54 -2.43 15.73 14.62
C LEU A 54 -1.86 14.39 14.14
N ARG A 55 -1.78 13.39 15.01
CA ARG A 55 -1.36 12.04 14.65
C ARG A 55 -2.36 11.34 13.73
N GLY A 56 -3.66 11.57 13.91
CA GLY A 56 -4.70 11.09 13.00
C GLY A 56 -4.53 11.67 11.59
N VAL A 57 -4.29 12.98 11.48
CA VAL A 57 -3.99 13.64 10.20
C VAL A 57 -2.72 13.08 9.55
N GLU A 58 -1.65 12.89 10.35
CA GLU A 58 -0.40 12.31 9.87
C GLU A 58 -0.59 10.86 9.38
N ALA A 59 -1.34 10.04 10.13
CA ALA A 59 -1.69 8.68 9.74
C ALA A 59 -2.49 8.64 8.45
N PHE A 60 -3.46 9.56 8.28
CA PHE A 60 -4.21 9.68 7.02
C PHE A 60 -3.29 9.96 5.83
N LEU A 61 -2.48 11.02 5.92
CA LEU A 61 -1.61 11.45 4.82
C LEU A 61 -0.53 10.41 4.48
N ASN A 62 0.06 9.76 5.48
CA ASN A 62 1.09 8.76 5.27
C ASN A 62 0.52 7.38 4.89
N GLY A 63 -0.71 7.09 5.28
CA GLY A 63 -1.38 5.81 5.05
C GLY A 63 -2.06 5.67 3.69
N VAL A 64 -2.22 6.75 2.93
CA VAL A 64 -2.89 6.73 1.61
C VAL A 64 -2.37 5.61 0.69
N PRO A 65 -1.04 5.39 0.53
CA PRO A 65 -0.56 4.32 -0.33
C PRO A 65 -1.02 2.93 0.13
N ALA A 66 -0.96 2.67 1.44
CA ALA A 66 -1.37 1.39 2.02
C ALA A 66 -2.87 1.16 1.90
N ALA A 67 -3.68 2.17 2.23
CA ALA A 67 -5.13 2.11 2.05
C ALA A 67 -5.50 1.91 0.57
N SER A 68 -4.77 2.52 -0.36
CA SER A 68 -4.99 2.30 -1.81
C SER A 68 -4.72 0.86 -2.25
N VAL A 69 -3.66 0.21 -1.75
CA VAL A 69 -3.40 -1.21 -2.04
C VAL A 69 -4.47 -2.09 -1.41
N GLU A 70 -4.93 -1.75 -0.20
CA GLU A 70 -6.02 -2.47 0.47
C GLU A 70 -7.35 -2.34 -0.29
N GLY A 71 -7.68 -1.16 -0.80
CA GLY A 71 -8.83 -0.95 -1.67
C GLY A 71 -8.77 -1.84 -2.92
N LEU A 72 -7.61 -1.92 -3.59
CA LEU A 72 -7.37 -2.84 -4.71
C LEU A 72 -7.58 -4.30 -4.31
N ARG A 73 -7.11 -4.70 -3.13
CA ARG A 73 -7.25 -6.07 -2.60
C ARG A 73 -8.70 -6.42 -2.31
N LEU A 74 -9.43 -5.52 -1.67
CA LEU A 74 -10.85 -5.69 -1.35
C LEU A 74 -11.70 -5.77 -2.62
N GLY A 75 -11.46 -4.89 -3.60
CA GLY A 75 -12.15 -4.93 -4.89
C GLY A 75 -11.84 -6.19 -5.70
N ALA A 76 -10.60 -6.69 -5.67
CA ALA A 76 -10.26 -7.98 -6.25
C ALA A 76 -11.00 -9.14 -5.53
N ALA A 77 -11.08 -9.09 -4.20
CA ALA A 77 -11.78 -10.08 -3.40
C ALA A 77 -13.30 -10.06 -3.63
N GLU A 78 -13.91 -8.89 -3.88
CA GLU A 78 -15.32 -8.73 -4.28
C GLU A 78 -15.60 -9.44 -5.61
N LEU A 79 -14.65 -9.39 -6.54
CA LEU A 79 -14.72 -10.10 -7.83
C LEU A 79 -14.39 -11.60 -7.74
N GLY A 80 -13.99 -12.08 -6.57
CA GLY A 80 -13.72 -13.49 -6.30
C GLY A 80 -12.24 -13.87 -6.20
N ALA A 81 -11.31 -12.94 -6.47
CA ALA A 81 -9.87 -13.20 -6.37
C ALA A 81 -9.34 -13.02 -4.94
N LYS A 82 -9.16 -14.13 -4.23
CA LYS A 82 -8.72 -14.21 -2.82
C LYS A 82 -7.47 -15.08 -2.62
N GLU A 83 -7.10 -15.84 -3.64
CA GLU A 83 -5.96 -16.75 -3.65
C GLU A 83 -4.93 -16.29 -4.68
N CYS A 84 -3.65 -16.61 -4.50
CA CYS A 84 -2.59 -16.15 -5.39
C CYS A 84 -2.75 -16.61 -6.87
N HIS A 85 -3.40 -17.75 -7.11
CA HIS A 85 -3.70 -18.28 -8.45
C HIS A 85 -4.99 -17.73 -9.07
N GLN A 86 -5.63 -16.75 -8.42
CA GLN A 86 -6.84 -16.09 -8.88
C GLN A 86 -6.52 -14.67 -9.35
N ALA A 87 -6.78 -14.37 -10.62
CA ALA A 87 -6.46 -13.09 -11.23
C ALA A 87 -7.71 -12.39 -11.78
N ILE A 88 -7.71 -11.06 -11.69
CA ILE A 88 -8.65 -10.20 -12.40
C ILE A 88 -8.06 -9.86 -13.76
N VAL A 89 -8.80 -10.12 -14.83
CA VAL A 89 -8.42 -9.78 -16.22
C VAL A 89 -9.44 -8.83 -16.79
N PHE A 90 -8.99 -7.81 -17.49
CA PHE A 90 -9.85 -6.84 -18.16
C PHE A 90 -9.96 -7.22 -19.64
N ASP A 91 -10.70 -8.30 -19.91
CA ASP A 91 -10.80 -8.92 -21.24
C ASP A 91 -11.29 -7.93 -22.32
N ASP A 92 -12.17 -7.01 -21.95
CA ASP A 92 -12.72 -5.97 -22.82
C ASP A 92 -12.08 -4.59 -22.59
N LEU A 93 -10.87 -4.57 -22.02
CA LEU A 93 -10.17 -3.37 -21.54
C LEU A 93 -10.90 -2.72 -20.36
N MET A 94 -10.23 -1.76 -19.72
CA MET A 94 -10.91 -0.85 -18.80
C MET A 94 -11.69 0.19 -19.59
N ASP A 95 -12.83 0.61 -19.03
CA ASP A 95 -13.60 1.77 -19.45
C ASP A 95 -13.88 2.66 -18.23
N SER A 96 -14.89 3.53 -18.29
CA SER A 96 -15.25 4.42 -17.17
C SER A 96 -16.09 3.76 -16.07
N ASN A 97 -16.45 2.48 -16.18
CA ASN A 97 -17.26 1.80 -15.17
C ASN A 97 -16.42 1.26 -13.99
N PRO A 98 -15.29 0.54 -14.21
CA PRO A 98 -14.42 0.13 -13.11
C PRO A 98 -13.95 1.31 -12.28
N LEU A 99 -14.19 1.23 -10.97
CA LEU A 99 -13.72 2.21 -10.00
C LEU A 99 -12.23 1.97 -9.72
N TRP A 100 -11.39 2.39 -10.66
CA TRP A 100 -9.94 2.26 -10.66
C TRP A 100 -9.27 3.62 -10.75
N LEU A 101 -8.27 3.87 -9.91
CA LEU A 101 -7.49 5.10 -9.99
C LEU A 101 -6.58 5.07 -11.23
N THR A 102 -6.87 5.96 -12.18
CA THR A 102 -6.03 6.19 -13.38
C THR A 102 -5.79 4.94 -14.25
N GLY A 103 -6.80 4.06 -14.34
CA GLY A 103 -6.77 2.92 -15.25
C GLY A 103 -6.52 3.35 -16.70
N ASN A 104 -5.76 2.55 -17.45
CA ASN A 104 -5.52 2.79 -18.87
C ASN A 104 -6.47 1.96 -19.74
N THR A 105 -6.80 2.48 -20.92
CA THR A 105 -7.77 1.87 -21.84
C THR A 105 -7.11 1.18 -23.05
N ASP A 106 -5.78 1.10 -23.09
CA ASP A 106 -5.01 0.69 -24.28
C ASP A 106 -4.25 -0.63 -24.11
N THR A 107 -4.37 -1.27 -22.95
CA THR A 107 -3.75 -2.57 -22.67
C THR A 107 -4.67 -3.45 -21.86
N VAL A 108 -4.56 -4.77 -22.04
CA VAL A 108 -5.29 -5.74 -21.23
C VAL A 108 -4.57 -5.90 -19.90
N TYR A 109 -5.18 -5.41 -18.82
CA TYR A 109 -4.69 -5.66 -17.48
C TYR A 109 -4.92 -7.11 -17.05
N CYS A 110 -3.95 -7.66 -16.36
CA CYS A 110 -4.09 -8.85 -15.51
C CYS A 110 -3.47 -8.52 -14.16
N THR A 111 -4.24 -8.67 -13.08
CA THR A 111 -3.81 -8.27 -11.74
C THR A 111 -4.25 -9.27 -10.69
N PHE A 112 -3.43 -9.46 -9.67
CA PHE A 112 -3.66 -10.40 -8.58
C PHE A 112 -2.86 -9.97 -7.35
N PHE A 113 -3.15 -10.60 -6.22
CA PHE A 113 -2.47 -10.36 -4.96
C PHE A 113 -1.69 -11.59 -4.52
N LEU A 114 -0.55 -11.33 -3.88
CA LEU A 114 0.24 -12.35 -3.19
C LEU A 114 0.12 -12.10 -1.69
N ASP A 115 -0.18 -13.14 -0.92
CA ASP A 115 -0.09 -13.14 0.53
C ASP A 115 1.06 -14.05 0.95
N LEU A 116 2.24 -13.47 1.13
CA LEU A 116 3.45 -14.20 1.47
C LEU A 116 3.44 -14.75 2.90
N LYS A 117 2.54 -14.28 3.77
CA LYS A 117 2.36 -14.80 5.14
C LYS A 117 1.60 -16.12 5.09
N LYS A 118 0.61 -16.20 4.20
CA LYS A 118 -0.18 -17.41 3.94
C LYS A 118 0.55 -18.42 3.07
N ASP A 119 1.12 -17.97 1.96
CA ASP A 119 1.65 -18.84 0.91
C ASP A 119 3.16 -19.10 1.06
N GLY A 120 3.88 -18.29 1.83
CA GLY A 120 5.33 -18.31 1.88
C GLY A 120 5.96 -17.79 0.57
N PRO A 121 7.18 -18.23 0.21
CA PRO A 121 7.78 -17.91 -1.09
C PRO A 121 6.83 -18.26 -2.23
N THR A 122 6.50 -17.30 -3.08
CA THR A 122 5.48 -17.44 -4.11
C THR A 122 6.05 -17.18 -5.49
N VAL A 123 5.76 -18.06 -6.44
CA VAL A 123 6.24 -18.03 -7.82
C VAL A 123 5.22 -17.32 -8.71
N VAL A 124 5.71 -16.42 -9.57
CA VAL A 124 4.95 -15.82 -10.66
C VAL A 124 5.66 -16.14 -11.98
N GLU A 125 5.05 -16.95 -12.83
CA GLU A 125 5.53 -17.24 -14.17
C GLU A 125 4.80 -16.39 -15.20
N ILE A 126 5.52 -15.58 -15.97
CA ILE A 126 4.94 -14.77 -17.04
C ILE A 126 5.41 -15.29 -18.42
N PRO A 127 4.54 -15.30 -19.44
CA PRO A 127 4.91 -15.72 -20.79
C PRO A 127 5.84 -14.72 -21.48
N ALA A 128 6.60 -15.22 -22.46
CA ALA A 128 7.37 -14.36 -23.37
C ALA A 128 6.45 -13.41 -24.15
N GLY A 129 6.89 -12.17 -24.37
CA GLY A 129 6.08 -11.16 -25.04
C GLY A 129 5.00 -10.52 -24.16
N ALA A 130 4.92 -10.90 -22.88
CA ALA A 130 4.19 -10.13 -21.87
C ALA A 130 4.66 -8.67 -21.90
N GLY A 131 3.71 -7.73 -21.79
CA GLY A 131 4.04 -6.33 -21.64
C GLY A 131 4.60 -6.03 -20.25
N PRO A 132 4.75 -4.74 -19.90
CA PRO A 132 5.26 -4.33 -18.60
C PRO A 132 4.40 -4.87 -17.47
N GLY A 133 5.05 -5.31 -16.41
CA GLY A 133 4.41 -5.56 -15.13
C GLY A 133 5.26 -5.02 -13.98
N THR A 134 4.61 -4.82 -12.84
CA THR A 134 5.24 -4.33 -11.62
C THR A 134 4.66 -5.10 -10.43
N VAL A 135 5.52 -5.38 -9.46
CA VAL A 135 5.15 -5.84 -8.13
C VAL A 135 5.44 -4.70 -7.17
N ASP A 136 4.39 -4.28 -6.45
CA ASP A 136 4.49 -3.35 -5.34
C ASP A 136 4.06 -4.03 -4.05
N ASP A 137 4.66 -3.59 -2.95
CA ASP A 137 4.36 -4.09 -1.61
C ASP A 137 3.06 -3.46 -1.05
N ALA A 138 2.68 -3.82 0.17
CA ALA A 138 1.47 -3.35 0.84
C ALA A 138 1.43 -1.83 1.10
N TYR A 139 2.55 -1.13 0.96
CA TYR A 139 2.67 0.33 1.08
C TYR A 139 2.94 1.00 -0.27
N PHE A 140 2.66 0.31 -1.38
CA PHE A 140 2.89 0.79 -2.74
C PHE A 140 4.37 1.05 -3.04
N ARG A 141 5.29 0.37 -2.34
CA ARG A 141 6.73 0.48 -2.57
C ARG A 141 7.15 -0.55 -3.62
N PHE A 142 7.95 -0.09 -4.56
CA PHE A 142 8.51 -0.93 -5.62
C PHE A 142 9.26 -2.15 -5.08
N VAL A 143 8.93 -3.33 -5.63
CA VAL A 143 9.64 -4.59 -5.36
C VAL A 143 10.43 -5.04 -6.58
N ILE A 144 9.76 -5.27 -7.71
CA ILE A 144 10.40 -5.75 -8.95
C ILE A 144 9.51 -5.51 -10.17
N ASP A 145 10.13 -5.24 -11.31
CA ASP A 145 9.45 -5.16 -12.61
C ASP A 145 9.49 -6.50 -13.36
N MET A 146 8.54 -6.65 -14.28
CA MET A 146 8.32 -7.80 -15.14
C MET A 146 8.17 -7.36 -16.61
N GLY A 147 8.41 -8.27 -17.55
CA GLY A 147 8.42 -8.00 -18.98
C GLY A 147 9.68 -7.24 -19.42
N ALA A 148 9.53 -6.39 -20.43
CA ALA A 148 10.64 -5.59 -20.99
C ALA A 148 11.47 -4.78 -19.95
N PRO A 149 10.86 -4.08 -18.96
CA PRO A 149 11.63 -3.36 -17.94
C PRO A 149 12.27 -4.30 -16.89
N GLY A 150 11.68 -5.47 -16.67
CA GLY A 150 12.13 -6.47 -15.71
C GLY A 150 13.40 -7.23 -16.11
N PRO A 151 13.93 -8.08 -15.21
CA PRO A 151 15.10 -8.90 -15.48
C PRO A 151 14.87 -9.94 -16.60
N ASP A 152 13.63 -10.32 -16.90
CA ASP A 152 13.33 -11.21 -18.04
C ASP A 152 13.53 -10.55 -19.42
N ARG A 153 13.61 -9.20 -19.49
CA ARG A 153 13.83 -8.44 -20.73
C ARG A 153 12.80 -8.78 -21.83
N GLY A 154 11.56 -9.05 -21.46
CA GLY A 154 10.45 -9.41 -22.34
C GLY A 154 10.48 -10.86 -22.84
N LYS A 155 11.45 -11.67 -22.39
CA LYS A 155 11.54 -13.09 -22.75
C LYS A 155 10.66 -13.99 -21.89
N GLY A 156 9.98 -13.41 -20.88
CA GLY A 156 9.23 -14.18 -19.90
C GLY A 156 10.16 -14.94 -18.96
N GLY A 157 9.59 -15.46 -17.87
CA GLY A 157 10.38 -16.16 -16.87
C GLY A 157 9.63 -16.42 -15.58
N LYS A 158 10.34 -17.02 -14.64
CA LYS A 158 9.84 -17.35 -13.30
C LYS A 158 10.40 -16.36 -12.30
N TYR A 159 9.51 -15.67 -11.62
CA TYR A 159 9.83 -14.76 -10.54
C TYR A 159 9.57 -15.47 -9.22
N LEU A 160 10.44 -15.28 -8.23
CA LEU A 160 10.25 -15.81 -6.88
C LEU A 160 10.18 -14.64 -5.90
N LEU A 161 9.01 -14.41 -5.33
CA LEU A 161 8.77 -13.37 -4.34
C LEU A 161 8.93 -13.99 -2.95
N LEU A 162 9.88 -13.45 -2.19
CA LEU A 162 10.23 -13.93 -0.86
C LEU A 162 9.58 -13.07 0.22
N PRO A 163 9.06 -13.69 1.31
CA PRO A 163 8.61 -12.96 2.50
C PRO A 163 9.70 -12.07 3.12
N PRO A 164 9.31 -11.00 3.85
CA PRO A 164 10.26 -10.07 4.48
C PRO A 164 11.19 -10.72 5.52
N ASP A 165 10.79 -11.84 6.11
CA ASP A 165 11.55 -12.59 7.11
C ASP A 165 12.15 -13.91 6.55
N TYR A 166 12.15 -14.07 5.22
CA TYR A 166 12.68 -15.29 4.61
C TYR A 166 14.20 -15.41 4.80
N GLU A 167 14.62 -16.51 5.43
CA GLU A 167 16.01 -16.86 5.73
C GLU A 167 16.43 -18.22 5.11
N GLY A 168 15.60 -18.78 4.23
CA GLY A 168 15.87 -20.06 3.56
C GLY A 168 16.77 -19.94 2.32
N ASP A 169 17.15 -21.09 1.77
CA ASP A 169 17.90 -21.15 0.53
C ASP A 169 17.03 -20.75 -0.67
N VAL A 170 17.56 -19.86 -1.51
CA VAL A 170 16.89 -19.43 -2.74
C VAL A 170 17.26 -20.41 -3.87
N PRO A 171 16.28 -21.14 -4.45
CA PRO A 171 16.55 -22.04 -5.55
C PRO A 171 17.03 -21.28 -6.80
N GLU A 172 17.89 -21.92 -7.59
CA GLU A 172 18.32 -21.38 -8.89
C GLU A 172 17.16 -21.36 -9.91
N GLY A 173 17.31 -20.54 -10.96
CA GLY A 173 16.36 -20.49 -12.08
C GLY A 173 15.20 -19.50 -11.92
N TYR A 174 15.24 -18.66 -10.89
CA TYR A 174 14.24 -17.61 -10.65
C TYR A 174 14.85 -16.20 -10.68
N PHE A 175 14.04 -15.24 -11.11
CA PHE A 175 14.26 -13.82 -10.83
C PHE A 175 13.69 -13.51 -9.45
N THR A 176 14.58 -13.50 -8.45
CA THR A 176 14.17 -13.41 -7.04
C THR A 176 14.12 -11.97 -6.55
N ALA A 177 13.07 -11.61 -5.81
CA ALA A 177 12.99 -10.37 -5.04
C ALA A 177 12.41 -10.64 -3.65
N LYS A 178 12.97 -9.99 -2.63
CA LYS A 178 12.47 -10.05 -1.24
C LYS A 178 11.57 -8.85 -1.01
N SER A 179 10.29 -9.11 -0.71
CA SER A 179 9.33 -8.05 -0.44
C SER A 179 9.56 -7.48 0.96
N PRO A 180 9.44 -6.15 1.15
CA PRO A 180 9.47 -5.54 2.47
C PRO A 180 8.15 -5.70 3.24
N SER A 181 7.11 -6.32 2.66
CA SER A 181 5.84 -6.64 3.32
C SER A 181 5.29 -8.01 2.91
N TRP A 182 4.24 -8.46 3.61
CA TRP A 182 3.60 -9.74 3.37
C TRP A 182 2.66 -9.74 2.17
N VAL A 183 1.83 -8.69 2.05
CA VAL A 183 0.93 -8.51 0.91
C VAL A 183 1.67 -7.81 -0.20
N ASN A 184 1.49 -8.28 -1.43
CA ASN A 184 2.03 -7.67 -2.63
C ASN A 184 0.94 -7.60 -3.70
N TRP A 185 0.87 -6.47 -4.38
CA TRP A 185 0.01 -6.27 -5.54
C TRP A 185 0.85 -6.50 -6.80
N VAL A 186 0.30 -7.29 -7.74
CA VAL A 186 0.93 -7.53 -9.04
C VAL A 186 0.03 -6.97 -10.13
N ALA A 187 0.59 -6.11 -10.97
CA ALA A 187 -0.10 -5.51 -12.10
C ALA A 187 0.67 -5.84 -13.39
N LEU A 188 0.02 -6.54 -14.32
CA LEU A 188 0.58 -6.93 -15.61
C LEU A 188 -0.21 -6.28 -16.73
N ARG A 189 0.46 -5.89 -17.82
CA ARG A 189 -0.16 -5.34 -19.02
C ARG A 189 0.14 -6.20 -20.25
N GLY A 190 -0.92 -6.50 -21.02
CA GLY A 190 -0.82 -7.19 -22.29
C GLY A 190 -1.11 -6.23 -23.43
N PHE A 191 -0.28 -6.26 -24.48
CA PHE A 191 -0.45 -5.39 -25.64
C PHE A 191 -1.55 -5.88 -26.57
N LEU A 192 -2.25 -4.94 -27.20
CA LEU A 192 -3.23 -5.25 -28.23
C LEU A 192 -2.53 -5.69 -29.51
N VAL A 193 -3.17 -6.61 -30.24
CA VAL A 193 -2.77 -6.98 -31.60
C VAL A 193 -3.89 -6.54 -32.53
N ASP A 194 -3.54 -5.70 -33.51
CA ASP A 194 -4.51 -5.07 -34.43
C ASP A 194 -5.66 -4.35 -33.69
N GLY A 195 -5.34 -3.72 -32.56
CA GLY A 195 -6.30 -3.00 -31.71
C GLY A 195 -7.25 -3.90 -30.91
N LYS A 196 -6.99 -5.21 -30.84
CA LYS A 196 -7.86 -6.18 -30.14
C LYS A 196 -7.21 -6.80 -28.91
N PRO A 197 -7.99 -7.09 -27.85
CA PRO A 197 -7.48 -7.66 -26.60
C PRO A 197 -7.28 -9.18 -26.64
N ASP A 198 -7.84 -9.89 -27.63
CA ASP A 198 -7.91 -11.35 -27.67
C ASP A 198 -6.54 -12.03 -27.49
N ALA A 199 -5.51 -11.50 -28.16
CA ALA A 199 -4.16 -12.04 -28.10
C ALA A 199 -3.58 -11.96 -26.68
N ALA A 200 -3.76 -10.83 -26.00
CA ALA A 200 -3.29 -10.63 -24.64
C ALA A 200 -4.08 -11.46 -23.62
N SER A 201 -5.42 -11.50 -23.73
CA SER A 201 -6.25 -12.35 -22.85
C SER A 201 -5.86 -13.83 -22.98
N LYS A 202 -5.69 -14.32 -24.22
CA LYS A 202 -5.23 -15.69 -24.47
C LYS A 202 -3.84 -15.94 -23.87
N MET A 203 -2.90 -15.03 -24.08
CA MET A 203 -1.54 -15.12 -23.53
C MET A 203 -1.55 -15.29 -22.01
N TRP A 204 -2.38 -14.53 -21.29
CA TRP A 204 -2.50 -14.68 -19.83
C TRP A 204 -3.06 -16.04 -19.44
N ARG A 205 -4.16 -16.47 -20.07
CA ARG A 205 -4.82 -17.74 -19.72
C ARG A 205 -3.94 -18.95 -19.97
N GLU A 206 -3.16 -18.92 -21.04
CA GLU A 206 -2.28 -20.03 -21.43
C GLU A 206 -0.93 -19.99 -20.70
N GLY A 207 -0.39 -18.79 -20.46
CA GLY A 207 1.00 -18.60 -20.06
C GLY A 207 1.25 -18.09 -18.63
N LEU A 208 0.28 -17.46 -17.98
CA LEU A 208 0.44 -17.01 -16.59
C LEU A 208 0.26 -18.20 -15.64
N ARG A 209 1.16 -18.34 -14.67
CA ARG A 209 1.00 -19.25 -13.54
C ARG A 209 1.44 -18.56 -12.26
N VAL A 210 0.66 -18.68 -11.20
CA VAL A 210 0.99 -18.11 -9.88
C VAL A 210 0.73 -19.17 -8.82
N TYR A 211 1.74 -19.47 -8.00
CA TYR A 211 1.62 -20.54 -7.02
C TYR A 211 2.69 -20.46 -5.92
N PRO A 212 2.41 -20.94 -4.69
CA PRO A 212 3.42 -21.08 -3.65
C PRO A 212 4.56 -22.00 -4.12
N LEU A 213 5.82 -21.66 -3.84
CA LEU A 213 6.98 -22.48 -4.20
C LEU A 213 6.84 -23.93 -3.70
N ALA A 214 6.24 -24.12 -2.53
CA ALA A 214 5.92 -25.44 -1.96
C ALA A 214 5.00 -26.31 -2.86
N LYS A 215 4.26 -25.70 -3.79
CA LYS A 215 3.38 -26.37 -4.75
C LYS A 215 3.97 -26.45 -6.16
N ALA A 216 5.24 -26.11 -6.37
CA ALA A 216 5.85 -26.06 -7.70
C ALA A 216 5.77 -27.38 -8.50
N ALA A 217 5.75 -28.53 -7.81
CA ALA A 217 5.60 -29.84 -8.45
C ALA A 217 4.18 -30.11 -8.98
N ASN A 218 3.16 -29.45 -8.42
CA ASN A 218 1.76 -29.57 -8.82
C ASN A 218 1.03 -28.25 -8.55
N PRO A 219 1.28 -27.21 -9.37
CA PRO A 219 0.70 -25.89 -9.15
C PRO A 219 -0.82 -25.93 -9.35
N PRO A 220 -1.60 -25.15 -8.58
CA PRO A 220 -3.02 -24.98 -8.83
C PRO A 220 -3.27 -24.42 -10.24
N ALA A 221 -4.42 -24.76 -10.82
CA ALA A 221 -4.86 -24.14 -12.05
C ALA A 221 -5.17 -22.66 -11.81
N MET A 222 -4.83 -21.79 -12.76
CA MET A 222 -5.23 -20.39 -12.68
C MET A 222 -6.74 -20.24 -12.84
N GLU A 223 -7.32 -19.34 -12.06
CA GLU A 223 -8.69 -18.87 -12.22
C GLU A 223 -8.66 -17.40 -12.61
N PHE A 224 -9.54 -17.02 -13.54
CA PHE A 224 -9.57 -15.67 -14.10
C PHE A 224 -10.98 -15.10 -14.02
N PHE A 225 -11.11 -13.98 -13.33
CA PHE A 225 -12.36 -13.23 -13.19
C PHE A 225 -12.30 -12.00 -14.10
N ASN A 226 -13.36 -11.77 -14.87
CA ASN A 226 -13.41 -10.60 -15.75
C ASN A 226 -13.75 -9.34 -14.93
N GLY A 227 -12.83 -8.37 -14.90
CA GLY A 227 -13.01 -7.07 -14.25
C GLY A 227 -13.55 -5.99 -15.19
N SER A 228 -13.61 -6.24 -16.50
CA SER A 228 -14.15 -5.26 -17.46
C SER A 228 -15.59 -4.92 -17.15
N ARG A 229 -15.92 -3.63 -17.20
CA ARG A 229 -17.26 -3.07 -16.91
C ARG A 229 -17.78 -3.33 -15.49
N SER A 230 -16.98 -3.96 -14.62
CA SER A 230 -17.33 -4.13 -13.21
C SER A 230 -17.46 -2.78 -12.53
N VAL A 231 -18.31 -2.70 -11.50
CA VAL A 231 -18.42 -1.54 -10.61
C VAL A 231 -17.86 -1.83 -9.21
N ALA A 232 -17.14 -2.95 -9.05
CA ALA A 232 -16.43 -3.27 -7.82
C ALA A 232 -15.48 -2.13 -7.45
N ASN A 233 -15.49 -1.74 -6.18
CA ASN A 233 -14.72 -0.58 -5.72
C ASN A 233 -13.28 -0.99 -5.40
N THR A 234 -12.30 -0.32 -6.01
CA THR A 234 -10.88 -0.47 -5.65
C THR A 234 -10.29 0.76 -4.96
N ILE A 235 -11.13 1.77 -4.68
CA ILE A 235 -10.71 3.05 -4.14
C ILE A 235 -10.96 3.04 -2.64
N HIS A 236 -9.91 3.34 -1.88
CA HIS A 236 -9.95 3.45 -0.42
C HIS A 236 -10.93 4.54 0.05
N ALA A 237 -11.39 4.41 1.29
CA ALA A 237 -12.35 5.35 1.85
C ALA A 237 -11.72 6.73 2.16
N ASN A 238 -12.54 7.78 2.20
CA ASN A 238 -12.14 9.14 2.60
C ASN A 238 -12.86 9.60 3.89
N ASN A 239 -13.42 8.65 4.63
CA ASN A 239 -14.08 8.82 5.92
C ASN A 239 -13.39 7.92 6.98
N PHE A 240 -14.05 7.61 8.09
CA PHE A 240 -13.39 6.91 9.22
C PHE A 240 -12.91 5.50 8.83
N GLU A 241 -13.60 4.87 7.89
CA GLU A 241 -13.31 3.55 7.33
C GLU A 241 -11.89 3.47 6.74
N PHE A 242 -11.29 4.60 6.34
CA PHE A 242 -9.88 4.69 5.95
C PHE A 242 -8.96 4.13 7.04
N TYR A 243 -9.25 4.45 8.31
CA TYR A 243 -8.42 3.99 9.42
C TYR A 243 -8.62 2.50 9.69
N GLU A 244 -9.77 1.92 9.33
CA GLU A 244 -10.02 0.48 9.39
C GLU A 244 -9.27 -0.26 8.28
N GLU A 245 -9.23 0.30 7.07
CA GLU A 245 -8.40 -0.19 5.96
C GLU A 245 -6.92 -0.18 6.36
N LEU A 246 -6.43 0.94 6.91
CA LEU A 246 -5.05 1.05 7.35
C LEU A 246 -4.72 0.09 8.50
N HIS A 247 -5.64 -0.07 9.46
CA HIS A 247 -5.49 -1.04 10.55
C HIS A 247 -5.36 -2.47 10.02
N THR A 248 -6.17 -2.83 9.02
CA THR A 248 -6.11 -4.16 8.37
C THR A 248 -4.75 -4.42 7.72
N VAL A 249 -4.10 -3.39 7.15
CA VAL A 249 -2.75 -3.53 6.56
C VAL A 249 -1.67 -3.71 7.63
N ILE A 250 -1.87 -3.21 8.84
CA ILE A 250 -0.90 -3.27 9.94
C ILE A 250 -0.91 -4.64 10.66
N ASP A 251 -2.05 -5.34 10.68
CA ASP A 251 -2.26 -6.64 11.39
C ASP A 251 -1.67 -7.87 10.66
#